data_AF-A0A9Q4XJ36-F1
#
_entry.id   AF-A0A9Q4XJ36-F1
#
_cell.length_a   1.000
_cell.length_b   1.000
_cell.length_c   1.000
_cell.angle_alpha   90.00
_cell.angle_beta   90.00
_cell.angle_gamma   90.00
#
_symmetry.space_group_name_H-M   'P 1'
#
loop_
_entity.id
_entity.type
_entity.pdbx_description
1 polymer ?
#
loop_
_entity_poly.entity_id
_entity_poly.type
_entity_poly.pdbx_seq_one_letter_code
_entity_poly.pdbx_strand_id
1 'polypeptide(L)'
;MWERHLDKGTQQGVYPRLSVMQGTIIYYAYTDQYSPKPTETLVIKEGEFGVFPPETWHRIEAQTEDTVFNIDFYVDPKILAEG
;
A
#
# COMPACT_ATOMS: atom_id res chain seq x y z
N MET A 1 -1.51 3.28 -8.88
CA MET A 1 -0.74 3.92 -7.79
C MET A 1 -1.45 5.17 -7.26
N TRP A 2 -1.63 6.21 -8.08
CA TRP A 2 -2.28 7.47 -7.64
C TRP A 2 -3.82 7.43 -7.64
N GLU A 3 -4.39 6.60 -8.51
CA GLU A 3 -5.81 6.28 -8.50
C GLU A 3 -6.07 5.03 -7.65
N ARG A 4 -7.30 4.87 -7.15
CA ARG A 4 -7.68 3.70 -6.35
C ARG A 4 -7.49 2.44 -7.17
N HIS A 5 -6.75 1.49 -6.61
CA HIS A 5 -6.46 0.23 -7.24
C HIS A 5 -6.45 -0.89 -6.22
N LEU A 6 -6.64 -2.09 -6.74
CA LEU A 6 -6.24 -3.32 -6.09
C LEU A 6 -4.91 -3.69 -6.75
N ASP A 7 -3.87 -3.87 -5.94
CA ASP A 7 -2.60 -4.31 -6.48
C ASP A 7 -2.81 -5.66 -7.16
N LYS A 8 -2.58 -5.74 -8.46
CA LYS A 8 -2.80 -6.96 -9.25
C LYS A 8 -1.99 -8.18 -8.75
N GLY A 9 -1.05 -7.95 -7.82
CA GLY A 9 -0.28 -8.95 -7.11
C GLY A 9 -0.63 -9.13 -5.62
N THR A 10 -1.61 -8.42 -5.07
CA THR A 10 -2.16 -8.71 -3.72
C THR A 10 -3.13 -9.90 -3.76
N GLN A 11 -2.67 -11.00 -4.36
CA GLN A 11 -3.27 -12.30 -4.11
C GLN A 11 -3.20 -12.58 -2.61
N GLN A 12 -4.11 -13.43 -2.10
CA GLN A 12 -4.05 -13.89 -0.72
C GLN A 12 -2.60 -14.19 -0.31
N GLY A 13 -2.16 -13.66 0.83
CA GLY A 13 -0.81 -13.85 1.36
C GLY A 13 0.33 -13.06 0.72
N VAL A 14 0.06 -12.07 -0.13
CA VAL A 14 1.05 -11.07 -0.57
C VAL A 14 0.88 -9.76 0.21
N TYR A 15 1.91 -9.38 0.97
CA TYR A 15 1.94 -8.23 1.86
C TYR A 15 2.90 -7.16 1.34
N PRO A 16 2.40 -6.04 0.79
CA PRO A 16 3.24 -4.91 0.43
C PRO A 16 3.68 -4.12 1.67
N ARG A 17 4.96 -3.78 1.73
CA ARG A 17 5.56 -2.83 2.68
C ARG A 17 6.01 -1.59 1.94
N LEU A 18 5.43 -0.43 2.26
CA LEU A 18 5.85 0.86 1.72
C LEU A 18 6.74 1.57 2.72
N SER A 19 7.97 1.92 2.31
CA SER A 19 8.93 2.68 3.13
C SER A 19 9.19 4.04 2.50
N VAL A 20 9.17 5.11 3.30
CA VAL A 20 9.41 6.49 2.81
C VAL A 20 10.83 6.91 3.18
N MET A 21 11.63 7.25 2.17
CA MET A 21 13.02 7.71 2.33
C MET A 21 13.14 9.23 2.30
N GLN A 22 12.16 9.94 1.73
CA GLN A 22 12.07 11.40 1.75
C GLN A 22 10.60 11.81 1.64
N GLY A 23 10.19 12.85 2.38
CA GLY A 23 8.85 13.42 2.28
C GLY A 23 7.81 12.65 3.10
N THR A 24 6.58 12.53 2.58
CA THR A 24 5.47 11.88 3.30
C THR A 24 4.47 11.27 2.33
N ILE A 25 4.03 10.05 2.64
CA ILE A 25 2.95 9.36 1.94
C ILE A 25 1.73 9.27 2.86
N ILE A 26 0.55 9.52 2.30
CA ILE A 26 -0.72 9.16 2.94
C ILE A 26 -1.32 7.96 2.20
N TYR A 27 -1.56 6.90 2.94
CA TYR A 27 -2.29 5.72 2.49
C TYR A 27 -3.77 5.85 2.86
N TYR A 28 -4.65 5.47 1.94
CA TYR A 28 -6.10 5.43 2.15
C TYR A 28 -6.63 4.05 1.77
N ALA A 29 -7.26 3.37 2.72
CA ALA A 29 -7.99 2.12 2.48
C ALA A 29 -9.48 2.38 2.28
N TYR A 30 -10.14 1.50 1.51
CA TYR A 30 -11.55 1.58 1.17
C TYR A 30 -12.21 0.21 1.30
N THR A 31 -13.51 0.21 1.57
CA THR A 31 -14.32 -1.03 1.57
C THR A 31 -14.34 -1.67 0.19
N ASP A 32 -14.43 -0.86 -0.87
CA ASP A 32 -14.49 -1.33 -2.26
C ASP A 32 -14.02 -0.27 -3.27
N GLN A 33 -14.10 -0.62 -4.56
CA GLN A 33 -13.71 0.24 -5.68
C GLN A 33 -14.47 1.57 -5.75
N TYR A 34 -15.73 1.62 -5.29
CA TYR A 34 -16.65 2.73 -5.53
C TYR A 34 -16.93 3.56 -4.26
N SER A 35 -16.47 3.09 -3.10
CA SER A 35 -16.69 3.72 -1.81
C SER A 35 -16.25 5.19 -1.80
N PRO A 36 -17.11 6.15 -1.41
CA PRO A 36 -16.79 7.57 -1.55
C PRO A 36 -15.78 8.07 -0.51
N LYS A 37 -15.60 7.35 0.61
CA LYS A 37 -14.73 7.74 1.72
C LYS A 37 -13.80 6.59 2.11
N PRO A 38 -12.58 6.89 2.55
CA PRO A 38 -11.70 5.87 3.10
C PRO A 38 -12.24 5.35 4.44
N THR A 39 -12.03 4.07 4.69
CA THR A 39 -12.30 3.41 5.99
C THR A 39 -11.15 3.66 6.97
N GLU A 40 -9.93 3.71 6.45
CA GLU A 40 -8.72 3.94 7.23
C GLU A 40 -7.76 4.84 6.46
N THR A 41 -6.98 5.63 7.20
CA THR A 41 -5.94 6.49 6.65
C THR A 41 -4.69 6.37 7.52
N LEU A 42 -3.54 6.21 6.89
CA LEU A 42 -2.25 6.12 7.56
C LEU A 42 -1.29 7.14 6.94
N VAL A 43 -0.66 7.94 7.80
CA VAL A 43 0.41 8.86 7.42
C VAL A 43 1.74 8.16 7.67
N ILE A 44 2.60 8.11 6.65
CA ILE A 44 3.91 7.46 6.70
C ILE A 44 4.95 8.53 6.37
N LYS A 45 5.75 8.91 7.37
CA LYS A 45 6.77 9.96 7.25
C LYS A 45 8.11 9.39 6.82
N GLU A 46 9.04 10.27 6.48
CA GLU A 46 10.44 9.93 6.26
C GLU A 46 11.02 9.06 7.38
N GLY A 47 11.64 7.95 6.99
CA GLY A 47 12.20 6.95 7.90
C GLY A 47 11.19 5.93 8.42
N GLU A 48 9.89 6.09 8.12
CA GLU A 48 8.82 5.18 8.52
C GLU A 48 8.41 4.24 7.38
N PHE A 49 7.72 3.16 7.76
CA PHE A 49 7.10 2.25 6.81
C PHE A 49 5.71 1.81 7.28
N GLY A 50 4.86 1.46 6.32
CA GLY A 50 3.56 0.82 6.55
C GLY A 50 3.52 -0.54 5.86
N VAL A 51 2.88 -1.54 6.49
CA VAL A 51 2.56 -2.84 5.87
C VAL A 51 1.07 -2.88 5.65
N PHE A 52 0.65 -3.17 4.42
CA PHE A 52 -0.76 -3.14 4.06
C PHE A 52 -1.32 -4.55 3.91
N PRO A 53 -2.58 -4.78 4.31
CA PRO A 53 -3.23 -6.07 4.14
C PRO A 53 -3.42 -6.41 2.65
N PRO A 54 -3.34 -7.71 2.28
CA PRO A 54 -3.70 -8.17 0.94
C PRO A 54 -5.17 -7.84 0.62
N GLU A 55 -5.52 -7.86 -0.67
CA GLU A 55 -6.90 -7.75 -1.17
C GLU A 55 -7.67 -6.49 -0.72
N THR A 56 -6.97 -5.44 -0.30
CA THR A 56 -7.58 -4.19 0.17
C THR A 56 -7.53 -3.12 -0.91
N TRP A 57 -8.70 -2.56 -1.24
CA TRP A 57 -8.80 -1.41 -2.14
C TRP A 57 -8.13 -0.20 -1.51
N HIS A 58 -7.16 0.39 -2.19
CA HIS A 58 -6.43 1.51 -1.63
C HIS A 58 -5.90 2.49 -2.67
N ARG A 59 -5.43 3.64 -2.20
CA ARG A 59 -4.59 4.57 -2.95
C ARG A 59 -3.52 5.15 -2.03
N ILE A 60 -2.42 5.62 -2.61
CA ILE A 60 -1.41 6.40 -1.91
C ILE A 60 -1.33 7.80 -2.51
N GLU A 61 -0.93 8.77 -1.69
CA GLU A 61 -0.79 10.16 -2.08
C GLU A 61 0.51 10.73 -1.51
N ALA A 62 1.40 11.18 -2.38
CA ALA A 62 2.59 11.93 -1.99
C ALA A 62 2.19 13.34 -1.59
N GLN A 63 2.66 13.79 -0.42
CA GLN A 63 2.33 15.13 0.09
C GLN A 63 3.22 16.23 -0.50
N THR A 64 4.36 15.84 -1.09
CA THR A 64 5.31 16.77 -1.72
C THR A 64 5.87 16.18 -3.01
N GLU A 65 6.33 17.04 -3.92
CA GLU A 65 6.92 16.62 -5.20
C GLU A 65 8.26 15.88 -5.04
N ASP A 66 8.98 16.12 -3.93
CA ASP A 66 10.26 15.48 -3.60
C ASP A 66 10.10 14.20 -2.78
N THR A 67 8.87 13.68 -2.62
CA THR A 67 8.64 12.44 -1.88
C THR A 67 9.27 11.24 -2.60
N VAL A 68 10.11 10.48 -1.90
CA VAL A 68 10.78 9.27 -2.39
C VAL A 68 10.41 8.09 -1.49
N PHE A 69 9.93 7.00 -2.09
CA PHE A 69 9.52 5.78 -1.38
C PHE A 69 9.80 4.53 -2.23
N ASN A 70 9.85 3.37 -1.59
CA ASN A 70 9.89 2.07 -2.27
C ASN A 70 8.79 1.16 -1.70
N ILE A 71 8.45 0.12 -2.47
CA ILE A 71 7.55 -0.93 -2.02
C ILE A 71 8.26 -2.26 -2.16
N ASP A 72 8.32 -3.00 -1.06
CA ASP A 72 8.80 -4.37 -1.00
C ASP A 72 7.60 -5.30 -0.88
N PHE A 73 7.53 -6.37 -1.68
CA PHE A 73 6.45 -7.35 -1.61
C PHE A 73 6.94 -8.62 -0.91
N TYR A 74 6.26 -8.99 0.18
CA TYR A 74 6.51 -10.20 0.93
C TYR A 74 5.39 -11.21 0.65
N VAL A 75 5.73 -12.47 0.43
CA VAL A 75 4.75 -13.51 0.10
C VAL A 75 4.84 -14.62 1.14
N ASP A 76 3.69 -15.14 1.58
CA ASP A 76 3.64 -16.34 2.42
C ASP A 76 4.40 -17.49 1.71
N PRO A 77 5.41 -18.11 2.36
CA PRO A 77 6.18 -19.20 1.77
C PRO A 77 5.33 -20.36 1.25
N LYS A 78 4.16 -20.62 1.84
CA LYS A 78 3.25 -21.68 1.37
C LYS A 78 2.69 -21.38 -0.02
N ILE A 79 2.43 -20.11 -0.30
CA ILE A 79 1.88 -19.65 -1.57
C ILE A 79 2.97 -19.63 -2.65
N LEU A 80 4.21 -19.28 -2.27
CA LEU A 80 5.37 -19.37 -3.16
C LEU A 80 5.68 -20.82 -3.57
N ALA A 81 5.42 -21.80 -2.72
CA ALA A 81 5.74 -23.21 -2.97
C ALA A 81 4.71 -23.94 -3.87
N GLU A 82 3.52 -23.36 -4.06
CA GLU A 82 2.43 -23.91 -4.88
C GLU A 82 2.41 -23.36 -6.32
N GLY A 83 3.31 -22.42 -6.64
CA GLY A 83 3.42 -21.76 -7.96
C GLY A 83 4.50 -22.31 -8.88
#